data_AF-A0A966VCH7-F1
#
_entry.id   AF-A0A966VCH7-F1
#
_cell.length_a   1.000
_cell.length_b   1.000
_cell.length_c   1.000
_cell.angle_alpha   90.00
_cell.angle_beta   90.00
_cell.angle_gamma   90.00
#
_symmetry.space_group_name_H-M   'P 1'
#
loop_
_entity.id
_entity.type
_entity.pdbx_description
1 polymer ?
#
loop_
_entity_poly.entity_id
_entity_poly.type
_entity_poly.pdbx_seq_one_letter_code
_entity_poly.pdbx_strand_id
1 'polypeptide(L)'
;MKKADAIREAVRHDPSLSNEQIKKIVQLRFGLTVGSNHINNILGPFSKRKHLGLAGKHYLKLAEQCLAGFGGDRRLAMTYLNLV
;
A
#
# COMPACT_ATOMS: atom_id res chain seq x y z
N MET A 1 -11.31 -20.07 -13.49
CA MET A 1 -11.24 -18.90 -12.58
C MET A 1 -9.79 -18.43 -12.51
N LYS A 2 -9.50 -17.12 -12.64
CA LYS A 2 -8.12 -16.61 -12.63
C LYS A 2 -7.65 -16.40 -11.18
N LYS A 3 -6.34 -16.60 -10.93
CA LYS A 3 -5.73 -16.43 -9.59
C LYS A 3 -5.98 -15.05 -8.97
N ALA A 4 -6.06 -14.02 -9.81
CA ALA A 4 -6.33 -12.65 -9.38
C ALA A 4 -7.73 -12.48 -8.75
N ASP A 5 -8.73 -13.14 -9.30
CA ASP A 5 -10.11 -13.01 -8.84
C ASP A 5 -10.30 -13.75 -7.51
N ALA A 6 -9.69 -14.95 -7.38
CA ALA A 6 -9.65 -15.70 -6.12
C ALA A 6 -8.99 -14.91 -4.97
N ILE A 7 -7.89 -14.21 -5.24
CA ILE A 7 -7.20 -13.37 -4.25
C ILE A 7 -8.08 -12.18 -3.84
N ARG A 8 -8.73 -11.49 -4.78
CA ARG A 8 -9.63 -10.36 -4.47
C ARG A 8 -10.84 -10.81 -3.68
N GLU A 9 -11.39 -11.98 -4.00
CA GLU A 9 -12.56 -12.53 -3.34
C GLU A 9 -12.25 -13.05 -1.93
N ALA A 10 -11.05 -13.61 -1.71
CA ALA A 10 -10.58 -14.01 -0.38
C ALA A 10 -10.45 -12.81 0.59
N VAL A 11 -10.13 -11.63 0.07
CA VAL A 11 -9.88 -10.40 0.85
C VAL A 11 -11.09 -9.46 0.89
N ARG A 12 -12.16 -9.77 0.15
CA ARG A 12 -13.34 -8.91 0.01
C ARG A 12 -14.02 -8.59 1.36
N HIS A 13 -14.04 -9.54 2.28
CA HIS A 13 -14.73 -9.42 3.57
C HIS A 13 -13.81 -8.98 4.70
N ASP A 14 -12.51 -9.26 4.60
CA ASP A 14 -11.51 -8.82 5.56
C ASP A 14 -10.24 -8.38 4.83
N PRO A 15 -10.06 -7.06 4.67
CA PRO A 15 -8.85 -6.52 4.07
C PRO A 15 -7.60 -6.84 4.88
N SER A 16 -7.69 -7.00 6.21
CA SER A 16 -6.54 -7.04 7.12
C SER A 16 -5.77 -8.35 7.15
N LEU A 17 -6.22 -9.35 6.38
CA LEU A 17 -5.63 -10.68 6.32
C LEU A 17 -4.16 -10.63 5.89
N SER A 18 -3.32 -11.36 6.62
CA SER A 18 -1.93 -11.59 6.25
C SER A 18 -1.81 -12.44 4.99
N ASN A 19 -0.68 -12.34 4.30
CA ASN A 19 -0.42 -13.15 3.10
C ASN A 19 -0.56 -14.66 3.35
N GLU A 20 -0.17 -15.17 4.53
CA GLU A 20 -0.33 -16.58 4.89
C GLU A 20 -1.80 -16.98 5.07
N GLN A 21 -2.61 -16.11 5.65
CA GLN A 21 -4.06 -16.34 5.77
C GLN A 21 -4.73 -16.33 4.40
N ILE A 22 -4.36 -15.38 3.53
CA ILE A 22 -4.87 -15.29 2.15
C ILE A 22 -4.51 -16.57 1.38
N LYS A 23 -3.28 -17.09 1.50
CA LYS A 23 -2.89 -18.36 0.88
C LYS A 23 -3.77 -19.52 1.33
N LYS A 24 -3.97 -19.67 2.65
CA LYS A 24 -4.83 -20.72 3.21
C LYS A 24 -6.27 -20.62 2.69
N ILE A 25 -6.85 -19.43 2.70
CA ILE A 25 -8.22 -19.21 2.22
C ILE A 25 -8.34 -19.53 0.72
N VAL A 26 -7.38 -19.07 -0.08
CA VAL A 26 -7.41 -19.32 -1.53
C VAL A 26 -7.23 -20.81 -1.83
N GLN A 27 -6.38 -21.51 -1.08
CA GLN A 27 -6.18 -22.95 -1.23
C GLN A 27 -7.41 -23.75 -0.79
N LEU A 28 -8.02 -23.42 0.36
CA LEU A 28 -9.18 -24.13 0.89
C LEU A 28 -10.45 -23.88 0.07
N ARG A 29 -10.67 -22.64 -0.38
CA ARG A 29 -11.92 -22.24 -1.03
C ARG A 29 -11.92 -22.43 -2.53
N PHE A 30 -10.76 -22.28 -3.18
CA PHE A 30 -10.64 -22.34 -4.64
C PHE A 30 -9.70 -23.44 -5.13
N GLY A 31 -9.03 -24.19 -4.25
CA GLY A 31 -8.10 -25.25 -4.63
C GLY A 31 -6.82 -24.74 -5.32
N LEU A 32 -6.53 -23.44 -5.22
CA LEU A 32 -5.43 -22.80 -5.94
C LEU A 32 -4.25 -22.49 -5.02
N THR A 33 -3.05 -22.81 -5.49
CA THR A 33 -1.80 -22.40 -4.83
C THR A 33 -1.34 -21.04 -5.35
N VAL A 34 -1.12 -20.12 -4.42
CA VAL A 34 -0.68 -18.74 -4.69
C VAL A 34 0.52 -18.38 -3.82
N GLY A 35 1.55 -17.78 -4.43
CA GLY A 35 2.71 -17.26 -3.71
C GLY A 35 2.47 -15.85 -3.18
N SER A 36 3.24 -15.44 -2.16
CA SER A 36 3.18 -14.09 -1.60
C SER A 36 3.39 -12.99 -2.65
N ASN A 37 4.24 -13.25 -3.65
CA ASN A 37 4.50 -12.33 -4.76
C ASN A 37 3.24 -12.07 -5.61
N HIS A 38 2.42 -13.10 -5.85
CA HIS A 38 1.17 -12.93 -6.59
C HIS A 38 0.18 -12.05 -5.82
N ILE A 39 0.09 -12.27 -4.50
CA ILE A 39 -0.78 -11.50 -3.61
C ILE A 39 -0.33 -10.03 -3.59
N ASN A 40 0.97 -9.79 -3.42
CA ASN A 40 1.54 -8.44 -3.41
C ASN A 40 1.36 -7.70 -4.76
N ASN A 41 1.43 -8.40 -5.89
CA ASN A 41 1.22 -7.80 -7.21
C ASN A 41 -0.26 -7.46 -7.46
N ILE A 42 -1.20 -8.23 -6.90
CA ILE A 42 -2.65 -8.07 -7.14
C ILE A 42 -3.28 -7.06 -6.16
N LEU A 43 -2.92 -7.13 -4.88
CA LEU A 43 -3.48 -6.26 -3.83
C LEU A 43 -2.64 -5.00 -3.61
N GLY A 44 -1.44 -4.97 -4.19
CA GLY A 44 -0.38 -4.05 -3.78
C GLY A 44 0.18 -4.47 -2.41
N PRO A 45 1.38 -4.00 -2.06
CA PRO A 45 1.93 -4.21 -0.72
C PRO A 45 1.03 -3.56 0.34
N PHE A 46 0.59 -4.35 1.31
CA PHE A 46 -0.09 -3.86 2.52
C PHE A 46 0.74 -2.78 3.25
N SER A 47 2.06 -2.89 3.17
CA SER A 47 3.04 -1.94 3.72
C SER A 47 3.11 -0.60 2.97
N LYS A 48 2.79 -0.50 1.68
CA LYS A 48 2.71 0.82 1.00
C LYS A 48 1.47 1.63 1.40
N ARG A 49 0.52 1.05 2.15
CA ARG A 49 -0.62 1.80 2.71
C ARG A 49 -0.41 2.31 4.14
N LYS A 50 0.62 1.85 4.88
CA LYS A 50 0.82 2.28 6.30
C LYS A 50 2.25 2.43 6.82
N HIS A 51 3.30 2.08 6.08
CA HIS A 51 4.67 2.29 6.55
C HIS A 51 5.47 3.16 5.59
N LEU A 52 5.27 4.47 5.72
CA LEU A 52 6.42 5.35 5.60
C LEU A 52 7.40 4.91 6.69
N GLY A 53 8.59 4.43 6.32
CA GLY A 53 9.68 4.23 7.28
C GLY A 53 10.00 5.54 8.01
N LEU A 54 10.88 5.53 9.02
CA LEU A 54 11.28 6.77 9.72
C LEU A 54 11.59 7.91 8.74
N ALA A 55 12.41 7.63 7.73
CA ALA A 55 12.72 8.56 6.65
C ALA A 55 11.45 9.06 5.93
N GLY A 56 10.56 8.15 5.50
CA GLY A 56 9.32 8.54 4.82
C GLY A 56 8.39 9.40 5.68
N LYS A 57 8.35 9.16 7.01
CA LYS A 57 7.54 9.98 7.94
C LYS A 57 8.14 11.38 8.10
N HIS A 58 9.46 11.49 8.13
CA HIS A 58 10.15 12.78 8.13
C HIS A 58 9.88 13.56 6.84
N TYR A 59 9.96 12.90 5.68
CA TYR A 59 9.64 13.54 4.39
C TYR A 59 8.19 14.00 4.31
N LEU A 60 7.23 13.18 4.77
CA LEU A 60 5.82 13.59 4.80
C LEU A 60 5.61 14.82 5.70
N LYS A 61 6.18 14.80 6.91
CA LYS A 61 6.09 15.93 7.85
C LYS A 61 6.73 17.20 7.29
N LEU A 62 7.87 17.09 6.62
CA LEU A 62 8.54 18.21 5.96
C LEU A 62 7.68 18.80 4.84
N ALA A 63 7.05 17.93 4.04
CA ALA A 63 6.17 18.35 2.96
C ALA A 63 4.92 19.07 3.48
N GLU A 64 4.32 18.59 4.56
CA GLU A 64 3.19 19.23 5.24
C GLU A 64 3.57 20.60 5.83
N GLN A 65 4.74 20.70 6.47
CA GLN A 65 5.26 21.96 7.01
C GLN A 65 5.56 22.98 5.90
N CYS A 66 6.14 22.55 4.78
CA CYS A 66 6.37 23.43 3.64
C CYS A 66 5.05 23.93 3.05
N LEU A 67 4.07 23.04 2.86
CA LEU A 67 2.76 23.42 2.35
C LEU A 67 2.07 24.45 3.24
N ALA A 68 2.14 24.27 4.56
CA ALA A 68 1.60 25.23 5.53
C ALA A 68 2.35 26.58 5.51
N GLY A 69 3.68 26.55 5.40
CA GLY A 69 4.52 27.75 5.33
C GLY A 69 4.28 28.60 4.08
N PHE A 70 3.86 27.98 2.98
CA PHE A 70 3.47 28.66 1.73
C PHE A 70 1.95 28.89 1.61
N GLY A 71 1.20 28.85 2.72
CA GLY A 71 -0.24 29.17 2.73
C GLY A 71 -1.10 28.21 1.91
N GLY A 72 -0.64 26.97 1.69
CA GLY A 72 -1.33 25.99 0.86
C GLY A 72 -0.93 26.01 -0.62
N ASP A 73 -0.04 26.90 -1.04
CA ASP A 73 0.45 26.92 -2.43
C ASP A 73 1.36 25.71 -2.70
N ARG A 74 0.76 24.70 -3.31
CA ARG A 74 1.42 23.44 -3.68
C ARG A 74 2.56 23.65 -4.66
N ARG A 75 2.47 24.62 -5.58
CA ARG A 75 3.49 24.83 -6.61
C ARG A 75 4.77 25.36 -5.97
N LEU A 76 4.65 26.37 -5.12
CA LEU A 76 5.77 26.94 -4.36
C LEU A 76 6.38 25.91 -3.41
N ALA A 77 5.55 25.18 -2.66
CA ALA A 77 6.03 24.14 -1.74
C ALA A 77 6.84 23.04 -2.45
N MET A 78 6.39 22.60 -3.63
CA MET A 78 7.11 21.59 -4.42
C MET A 78 8.40 22.14 -5.06
N THR A 79 8.40 23.39 -5.51
CA THR A 79 9.63 24.03 -6.01
C THR A 79 10.68 24.14 -4.92
N TYR A 80 10.28 24.53 -3.71
CA TYR A 80 11.19 24.61 -2.56
C TYR A 80 11.74 23.24 -2.17
N LEU A 81 10.88 22.21 -2.07
CA LEU A 81 11.30 20.84 -1.74
C LEU A 81 12.22 20.19 -2.78
N ASN A 82 12.25 20.67 -4.02
CA ASN A 82 13.16 20.19 -5.07
C ASN A 82 14.52 20.92 -5.09
N LEU A 83 14.63 22.05 -4.40
CA LEU A 83 15.85 22.84 -4.27
C LEU A 83 16.69 22.47 -3.03
N VAL A 84 16.06 21.79 -2.07
CA VAL A 84 16.65 21.30 -0.81
C VAL A 84 16.95 19.82 -0.94
#